data_AF-A0A514XMI1-F1
#
_entry.id   AF-A0A514XMI1-F1
#
_cell.length_a   1.000
_cell.length_b   1.000
_cell.length_c   1.000
_cell.angle_alpha   90.00
_cell.angle_beta   90.00
_cell.angle_gamma   90.00
#
_symmetry.space_group_name_H-M   'P 1'
#
loop_
_entity.id
_entity.type
_entity.pdbx_description
1 polymer ?
#
loop_
_entity_poly.entity_id
_entity_poly.type
_entity_poly.pdbx_seq_one_letter_code
_entity_poly.pdbx_strand_id
1 'polypeptide(L)'
;MGDDSNRSMVSSLKNEWALFWEAFQGDEEVTEETKSAFESGKLDVLSLNQVREITKALIEDRKRINQKMETLTKEIDLNSAKLESLRLVGAEETETMGRIHELNDMGQAFAIALQKLDEQLRAVRDKEIEIQEEEAGL
;
A
#
# COMPACT_ATOMS: atom_id res chain seq x y z
N MET A 1 26.88 13.11 -15.20
CA MET A 1 26.83 11.89 -14.37
C MET A 1 25.96 12.20 -13.16
N GLY A 2 24.69 11.81 -13.16
CA GLY A 2 23.72 12.21 -12.13
C GLY A 2 22.28 11.70 -12.33
N ASP A 3 21.93 11.18 -13.52
CA ASP A 3 20.57 10.68 -13.81
C ASP A 3 20.33 9.21 -13.42
N ASP A 4 21.38 8.39 -13.28
CA ASP A 4 21.22 6.95 -13.00
C ASP A 4 20.63 6.66 -11.60
N SER A 5 20.89 7.53 -10.62
CA SER A 5 20.41 7.35 -9.24
C SER A 5 18.88 7.46 -9.12
N ASN A 6 18.26 8.39 -9.85
CA ASN A 6 16.80 8.58 -9.81
C ASN A 6 16.06 7.52 -10.62
N ARG A 7 16.72 6.98 -11.66
CA ARG A 7 16.22 5.83 -12.41
C ARG A 7 16.20 4.58 -11.52
N SER A 8 17.27 4.38 -10.75
CA SER A 8 17.44 3.31 -9.78
C SER A 8 16.39 3.32 -8.67
N MET A 9 16.07 4.49 -8.09
CA MET A 9 15.13 4.57 -6.95
C MET A 9 13.69 4.22 -7.31
N VAL A 10 13.19 4.62 -8.48
CA VAL A 10 11.83 4.22 -8.85
C VAL A 10 11.78 2.79 -9.37
N SER A 11 12.84 2.30 -10.02
CA SER A 11 12.91 0.88 -10.33
C SER A 11 12.94 0.03 -9.06
N SER A 12 13.60 0.50 -7.99
CA SER A 12 13.54 -0.16 -6.70
C SER A 12 12.16 0.00 -6.05
N LEU A 13 11.52 1.18 -6.10
CA LEU A 13 10.13 1.36 -5.64
C LEU A 13 9.13 0.48 -6.40
N LYS A 14 9.26 0.34 -7.72
CA LYS A 14 8.44 -0.55 -8.55
C LYS A 14 8.68 -2.01 -8.21
N ASN A 15 9.92 -2.44 -7.99
CA ASN A 15 10.23 -3.81 -7.56
C ASN A 15 9.74 -4.08 -6.13
N GLU A 16 10.04 -3.20 -5.18
CA GLU A 16 9.56 -3.28 -3.80
C GLU A 16 8.03 -3.16 -3.73
N TRP A 17 7.40 -2.50 -4.70
CA TRP A 17 5.96 -2.47 -4.87
C TRP A 17 5.44 -3.78 -5.44
N ALA A 18 6.03 -4.31 -6.50
CA ALA A 18 5.64 -5.61 -7.05
C ALA A 18 5.77 -6.70 -5.99
N LEU A 19 6.86 -6.73 -5.24
CA LEU A 19 7.07 -7.64 -4.11
C LEU A 19 6.10 -7.39 -2.96
N PHE A 20 5.81 -6.13 -2.63
CA PHE A 20 4.80 -5.80 -1.62
C PHE A 20 3.39 -6.21 -2.07
N TRP A 21 3.06 -6.01 -3.34
CA TRP A 21 1.76 -6.34 -3.90
C TRP A 21 1.60 -7.85 -4.03
N GLU A 22 2.67 -8.56 -4.42
CA GLU A 22 2.75 -10.01 -4.36
C GLU A 22 2.66 -10.53 -2.92
N ALA A 23 3.24 -9.86 -1.91
CA ALA A 23 3.04 -10.25 -0.50
C ALA A 23 1.62 -9.90 -0.01
N PHE A 24 1.07 -8.77 -0.44
CA PHE A 24 -0.30 -8.35 -0.11
C PHE A 24 -1.34 -9.30 -0.74
N GLN A 25 -1.09 -9.80 -1.95
CA GLN A 25 -1.92 -10.82 -2.61
C GLN A 25 -1.53 -12.25 -2.21
N GLY A 26 -0.29 -12.47 -1.79
CA GLY A 26 0.40 -13.78 -1.78
C GLY A 26 1.21 -14.10 -0.53
N ASP A 27 0.99 -13.44 0.61
CA ASP A 27 1.17 -14.08 1.91
C ASP A 27 0.08 -15.15 2.05
N GLU A 28 0.38 -16.28 1.42
CA GLU A 28 -0.23 -17.61 1.55
C GLU A 28 0.21 -18.30 2.87
N GLU A 29 0.89 -17.57 3.77
CA GLU A 29 1.22 -18.01 5.14
C GLU A 29 0.32 -17.41 6.23
N VAL A 30 -0.63 -16.55 5.87
CA VAL A 30 -1.87 -16.42 6.63
C VAL A 30 -2.66 -17.66 6.22
N THR A 31 -2.65 -18.71 7.07
CA THR A 31 -3.16 -20.06 6.79
C THR A 31 -4.34 -20.00 5.81
N GLU A 32 -4.39 -20.85 4.78
CA GLU A 32 -5.50 -20.87 3.80
C GLU A 32 -6.89 -20.71 4.45
N GLU A 33 -7.05 -21.17 5.70
CA GLU A 33 -8.21 -20.95 6.58
C GLU A 33 -8.58 -19.47 6.84
N THR A 34 -7.62 -18.56 7.05
CA THR A 34 -7.88 -17.14 7.36
C THR A 34 -8.20 -16.30 6.12
N LYS A 35 -7.55 -16.57 4.97
CA LYS A 35 -7.94 -15.97 3.67
C LYS A 35 -9.27 -16.54 3.16
N SER A 36 -9.46 -17.85 3.28
CA SER A 36 -10.76 -18.48 3.02
C SER A 36 -11.84 -17.89 3.92
N ALA A 37 -11.57 -17.57 5.19
CA ALA A 37 -12.57 -16.98 6.07
C ALA A 37 -13.02 -15.57 5.65
N PHE A 38 -12.10 -14.75 5.13
CA PHE A 38 -12.42 -13.41 4.60
C PHE A 38 -13.19 -13.47 3.27
N GLU A 39 -12.78 -14.35 2.35
CA GLU A 39 -13.42 -14.50 1.04
C GLU A 39 -14.70 -15.33 1.07
N SER A 40 -14.81 -16.29 2.01
CA SER A 40 -15.99 -17.16 2.16
C SER A 40 -17.01 -16.64 3.19
N GLY A 41 -16.81 -15.45 3.76
CA GLY A 41 -17.68 -14.89 4.80
C GLY A 41 -17.71 -15.69 6.11
N LYS A 42 -16.67 -16.48 6.40
CA LYS A 42 -16.52 -17.28 7.64
C LYS A 42 -15.60 -16.61 8.66
N LEU A 43 -15.69 -15.29 8.77
CA LEU A 43 -15.07 -14.52 9.86
C LEU A 43 -15.54 -15.01 11.26
N ASP A 44 -16.64 -15.75 11.31
CA ASP A 44 -17.26 -16.34 12.51
C ASP A 44 -16.42 -17.40 13.25
N VAL A 45 -15.28 -17.86 12.71
CA VAL A 45 -14.47 -18.94 13.32
C VAL A 45 -13.15 -18.43 13.90
N LEU A 46 -12.87 -17.13 13.84
CA LEU A 46 -11.61 -16.59 14.36
C LEU A 46 -11.69 -16.31 15.86
N SER A 47 -10.64 -16.69 16.58
CA SER A 47 -10.46 -16.30 17.98
C SER A 47 -10.06 -14.82 18.12
N LEU A 48 -10.36 -14.22 19.27
CA LEU A 48 -10.00 -12.82 19.56
C LEU A 48 -8.50 -12.53 19.36
N ASN A 49 -7.63 -13.48 19.68
CA ASN A 49 -6.18 -13.34 19.48
C ASN A 49 -5.82 -13.27 17.99
N GLN A 50 -6.43 -14.11 17.15
CA GLN A 50 -6.20 -14.09 15.70
C GLN A 50 -6.68 -12.78 15.08
N VAL A 51 -7.85 -12.27 15.51
CA VAL A 51 -8.38 -10.98 15.06
C VAL A 51 -7.43 -9.83 15.41
N ARG A 52 -6.82 -9.85 16.60
CA ARG A 52 -5.82 -8.85 17.02
C ARG A 52 -4.52 -8.94 16.23
N GLU A 53 -4.05 -10.14 15.91
CA GLU A 53 -2.86 -10.34 15.07
C GLU A 53 -3.09 -9.79 13.65
N ILE A 54 -4.24 -10.11 13.04
CA ILE A 54 -4.64 -9.57 11.73
C ILE A 54 -4.73 -8.04 11.79
N THR A 55 -5.36 -7.48 12.83
CA THR A 55 -5.45 -6.02 13.01
C THR A 55 -4.06 -5.38 13.07
N LYS A 56 -3.12 -5.98 13.80
CA LYS A 56 -1.76 -5.48 13.92
C LYS A 56 -1.03 -5.51 12.57
N ALA A 57 -1.13 -6.62 11.84
CA ALA A 57 -0.55 -6.77 10.51
C ALA A 57 -1.08 -5.70 9.53
N LEU A 58 -2.41 -5.51 9.48
CA LEU A 58 -3.03 -4.50 8.64
C LEU A 58 -2.60 -3.07 9.02
N ILE A 59 -2.42 -2.75 10.31
CA ILE A 59 -1.91 -1.44 10.75
C ILE A 59 -0.46 -1.23 10.29
N GLU A 60 0.38 -2.26 10.35
CA GLU A 60 1.76 -2.19 9.87
C GLU A 60 1.82 -1.97 8.35
N ASP A 61 0.97 -2.67 7.59
CA ASP A 61 0.85 -2.48 6.15
C ASP A 61 0.33 -1.08 5.78
N ARG A 62 -0.65 -0.55 6.53
CA ARG A 62 -1.11 0.84 6.38
C ARG A 62 0.02 1.84 6.54
N LYS A 63 0.84 1.64 7.58
CA LYS A 63 2.00 2.49 7.87
C LYS A 63 3.02 2.41 6.73
N ARG A 64 3.28 1.21 6.21
CA ARG A 64 4.19 0.99 5.08
C ARG A 64 3.69 1.67 3.81
N ILE A 65 2.41 1.57 3.47
CA ILE A 65 1.81 2.27 2.32
C ILE A 65 1.95 3.79 2.49
N ASN A 66 1.65 4.33 3.68
CA ASN A 66 1.79 5.77 3.94
C ASN A 66 3.24 6.26 3.76
N GLN A 67 4.23 5.49 4.25
CA GLN A 67 5.65 5.80 4.03
C GLN A 67 6.02 5.81 2.55
N LYS A 68 5.51 4.85 1.77
CA LYS A 68 5.73 4.79 0.31
C LYS A 68 5.07 5.98 -0.40
N MET A 69 3.87 6.38 -0.02
CA MET A 69 3.20 7.58 -0.57
C MET A 69 3.97 8.87 -0.26
N GLU A 70 4.56 9.00 0.93
CA GLU A 70 5.37 10.17 1.27
C GLU A 70 6.62 10.26 0.38
N THR A 71 7.30 9.13 0.17
CA THR A 71 8.47 9.07 -0.74
C THR A 71 8.07 9.42 -2.17
N LEU A 72 6.97 8.85 -2.66
CA LEU A 72 6.45 9.11 -4.00
C LEU A 72 6.08 10.60 -4.19
N THR A 73 5.47 11.22 -3.18
CA THR A 73 5.15 12.65 -3.21
C THR A 73 6.42 13.50 -3.37
N LYS A 74 7.47 13.21 -2.59
CA LYS A 74 8.76 13.90 -2.70
C LYS A 74 9.38 13.72 -4.08
N GLU A 75 9.27 12.53 -4.68
CA GLU A 75 9.77 12.28 -6.03
C GLU A 75 8.98 13.05 -7.09
N ILE A 76 7.66 13.17 -6.96
CA ILE A 76 6.84 13.99 -7.86
C ILE A 76 7.27 15.46 -7.76
N ASP A 77 7.48 15.98 -6.55
CA ASP A 77 7.91 17.37 -6.36
C ASP A 77 9.28 17.64 -7.02
N LEU A 78 10.24 16.72 -6.84
CA LEU A 78 11.56 16.82 -7.45
C LEU A 78 11.49 16.77 -8.99
N ASN A 79 10.70 15.87 -9.56
CA ASN A 79 10.55 15.77 -11.01
C ASN A 79 9.77 16.97 -11.58
N SER A 80 8.81 17.51 -10.83
CA SER A 80 8.08 18.72 -11.21
C SER A 80 9.00 19.94 -11.25
N ALA A 81 9.88 20.09 -10.25
CA ALA A 81 10.91 21.13 -10.24
C ALA A 81 11.92 20.95 -11.40
N LYS A 82 12.34 19.71 -11.68
CA LYS A 82 13.20 19.40 -12.85
C LYS A 82 12.51 19.79 -14.16
N LEU A 83 11.22 19.46 -14.31
CA LEU A 83 10.43 19.80 -15.49
C LEU A 83 10.34 21.33 -15.69
N GLU A 84 10.08 22.09 -14.63
CA GLU A 84 10.05 23.55 -14.69
C GLU A 84 11.41 24.13 -15.08
N SER A 85 12.51 23.59 -14.56
CA SER A 85 13.85 24.01 -14.96
C SER A 85 14.13 23.71 -16.44
N LEU A 86 13.72 22.54 -16.95
CA LEU A 86 13.90 22.17 -18.36
C LEU A 86 13.10 23.11 -19.28
N ARG A 87 11.87 23.46 -18.89
CA ARG A 87 11.02 24.46 -19.59
C ARG A 87 11.72 25.80 -19.73
N LEU A 88 12.31 26.29 -18.64
CA LEU A 88 12.96 27.61 -18.62
C LEU A 88 14.19 27.67 -19.54
N VAL A 89 14.90 26.55 -19.69
CA VAL A 89 16.11 26.46 -20.52
C VAL A 89 15.78 26.00 -21.96
N GLY A 90 14.52 25.65 -22.24
CA GLY A 90 14.10 25.14 -23.55
C GLY A 90 14.66 23.75 -23.86
N ALA A 91 14.94 22.95 -22.83
CA ALA A 91 15.47 21.60 -22.93
C ALA A 91 14.35 20.57 -23.13
N GLU A 92 14.70 19.33 -23.48
CA GLU A 92 13.73 18.26 -23.71
C GLU A 92 13.02 17.83 -22.41
N GLU A 93 11.68 17.82 -22.44
CA GLU A 93 10.83 17.57 -21.26
C GLU A 93 10.24 16.15 -21.23
N THR A 94 10.24 15.45 -22.37
CA THR A 94 9.46 14.22 -22.60
C THR A 94 9.73 13.15 -21.54
N GLU A 95 11.00 12.92 -21.22
CA GLU A 95 11.40 11.92 -20.23
C GLU A 95 10.91 12.28 -18.82
N THR A 96 11.05 13.55 -18.42
CA THR A 96 10.64 13.99 -17.08
C THR A 96 9.11 13.99 -16.94
N MET A 97 8.38 14.37 -17.99
CA MET A 97 6.92 14.24 -17.99
C MET A 97 6.46 12.79 -17.93
N GLY A 98 7.07 11.90 -18.74
CA GLY A 98 6.79 10.47 -18.67
C GLY A 98 6.99 9.92 -17.26
N ARG A 99 8.04 10.39 -16.58
CA ARG A 99 8.31 10.01 -15.20
C ARG A 99 7.26 10.48 -14.19
N ILE A 100 6.80 11.72 -14.31
CA ILE A 100 5.73 12.25 -13.45
C ILE A 100 4.45 11.44 -13.65
N HIS A 101 4.12 11.05 -14.89
CA HIS A 101 2.97 10.18 -15.16
C HIS A 101 3.10 8.82 -14.48
N GLU A 102 4.25 8.15 -14.60
CA GLU A 102 4.48 6.87 -13.90
C GLU A 102 4.34 6.99 -12.38
N LEU A 103 4.89 8.06 -11.80
CA LEU A 103 4.77 8.32 -10.37
C LEU A 103 3.31 8.55 -9.95
N ASN A 104 2.55 9.28 -10.76
CA ASN A 104 1.14 9.53 -10.49
C ASN A 104 0.30 8.23 -10.56
N ASP A 105 0.56 7.37 -11.55
CA ASP A 105 -0.11 6.07 -11.69
C ASP A 105 0.16 5.16 -10.47
N MET A 106 1.41 5.14 -9.99
CA MET A 106 1.74 4.44 -8.74
C MET A 106 1.05 5.06 -7.52
N GLY A 107 0.93 6.40 -7.47
CA GLY A 107 0.18 7.11 -6.44
C GLY A 107 -1.28 6.68 -6.40
N GLN A 108 -1.93 6.55 -7.56
CA GLN A 108 -3.29 6.04 -7.67
C GLN A 108 -3.40 4.58 -7.19
N ALA A 109 -2.44 3.73 -7.56
CA ALA A 109 -2.40 2.34 -7.10
C ALA A 109 -2.29 2.24 -5.57
N PHE A 110 -1.44 3.06 -4.95
CA PHE A 110 -1.32 3.12 -3.49
C PHE A 110 -2.61 3.61 -2.82
N ALA A 111 -3.29 4.60 -3.39
CA ALA A 111 -4.56 5.09 -2.86
C ALA A 111 -5.64 3.98 -2.87
N ILE A 112 -5.73 3.21 -3.95
CA ILE A 112 -6.65 2.07 -4.05
C ILE A 112 -6.29 0.98 -3.02
N ALA A 113 -5.00 0.67 -2.86
CA ALA A 113 -4.54 -0.31 -1.88
C ALA A 113 -4.86 0.13 -0.45
N LEU A 114 -4.65 1.42 -0.14
CA LEU A 114 -4.98 1.99 1.17
C LEU A 114 -6.48 1.93 1.45
N GLN A 115 -7.32 2.20 0.45
CA GLN A 115 -8.77 2.07 0.61
C GLN A 115 -9.18 0.63 0.93
N LYS A 116 -8.65 -0.37 0.21
CA LYS A 116 -8.93 -1.78 0.48
C LYS A 116 -8.49 -2.19 1.88
N LEU A 117 -7.33 -1.71 2.32
CA LEU A 117 -6.82 -1.98 3.65
C LEU A 117 -7.70 -1.35 4.73
N ASP A 118 -8.17 -0.11 4.52
CA ASP A 118 -9.09 0.56 5.44
C ASP A 118 -10.45 -0.17 5.53
N GLU A 119 -10.95 -0.73 4.42
CA GLU A 119 -12.13 -1.60 4.39
C GLU A 119 -11.90 -2.90 5.19
N GLN A 120 -10.75 -3.54 5.02
CA GLN A 120 -10.38 -4.74 5.79
C GLN A 120 -10.27 -4.45 7.29
N LEU A 121 -9.58 -3.36 7.67
CA LEU A 121 -9.46 -2.95 9.07
C LEU A 121 -10.81 -2.72 9.73
N ARG A 122 -11.78 -2.17 8.99
CA ARG A 122 -13.14 -1.98 9.48
C ARG A 122 -13.81 -3.33 9.75
N ALA A 123 -13.76 -4.25 8.80
CA ALA A 123 -14.35 -5.58 8.94
C ALA A 123 -13.75 -6.37 10.12
N VAL A 124 -12.42 -6.33 10.28
CA VAL A 124 -11.74 -7.00 11.41
C VAL A 124 -12.17 -6.40 12.75
N ARG A 125 -12.31 -5.06 12.81
CA ARG A 125 -12.69 -4.36 14.04
C ARG A 125 -14.13 -4.60 14.44
N ASP A 126 -15.04 -4.65 13.46
CA ASP A 126 -16.44 -5.01 13.69
C ASP A 126 -16.51 -6.44 14.25
N LYS A 127 -15.70 -7.37 13.73
CA LYS A 127 -15.61 -8.75 14.27
C LYS A 127 -14.97 -8.81 15.66
N GLU A 128 -13.98 -7.96 15.95
CA GLU A 128 -13.40 -7.87 17.30
C GLU A 128 -14.46 -7.47 18.33
N ILE A 129 -15.32 -6.51 17.98
CA ILE A 129 -16.43 -6.06 18.85
C ILE A 129 -17.43 -7.19 19.06
N GLU A 130 -17.85 -7.88 17.99
CA GLU A 130 -18.81 -8.99 18.06
C GLU A 130 -18.32 -10.10 19.00
N ILE A 131 -17.07 -10.55 18.85
CA ILE A 131 -16.48 -11.59 19.71
C ILE A 131 -16.41 -11.11 21.17
N GLN A 132 -16.07 -9.84 21.42
CA GLN A 132 -16.02 -9.29 22.76
C GLN A 132 -17.41 -9.20 23.43
N GLU A 133 -18.45 -8.90 22.66
CA GLU A 133 -19.84 -8.89 23.14
C GLU A 133 -20.32 -10.32 23.47
N GLU A 134 -20.04 -11.30 22.61
CA GLU A 134 -20.35 -12.72 22.84
C GLU A 134 -19.62 -13.29 24.08
N GLU A 135 -18.33 -13.00 24.25
CA GLU A 135 -17.55 -13.42 25.43
C GLU A 135 -18.02 -12.74 26.72
N ALA A 136 -18.59 -11.52 26.63
CA ALA A 136 -19.13 -10.78 27.77
C ALA A 136 -20.54 -11.23 28.20
N GLY A 137 -21.21 -12.10 27.44
CA GLY A 137 -22.53 -12.63 27.78
C GLY A 137 -23.67 -11.61 27.68
N LEU A 138 -23.54 -10.64 26.77
CA LEU A 138 -24.64 -9.76 26.32
C LEU A 138 -25.34 -10.37 25.09
#